data_AF-A0A966TQC6-F1
#
_entry.id   AF-A0A966TQC6-F1
#
_cell.length_a   1.000
_cell.length_b   1.000
_cell.length_c   1.000
_cell.angle_alpha   90.00
_cell.angle_beta   90.00
_cell.angle_gamma   90.00
#
_symmetry.space_group_name_H-M   'P 1'
#
loop_
_entity.id
_entity.type
_entity.pdbx_description
1 polymer ?
#
loop_
_entity_poly.entity_id
_entity_poly.type
_entity_poly.pdbx_seq_one_letter_code
_entity_poly.pdbx_strand_id
1 'polypeptide(L)'
;MSANTTLNSQPWWRYGHVWLVVSGPLMVVVASVVSAMFAFQGNDIDFKKDAEQVKSQIDRAPAHQKQAMTPAIQGRNHAASVTP
;
A
#
# COMPACT_ATOMS: atom_id res chain seq x y z
N MET A 1 -2.72 -67.65 14.35
CA MET A 1 -1.69 -66.85 13.65
C MET A 1 -2.30 -65.49 13.35
N SER A 2 -2.08 -64.50 14.23
CA SER A 2 -2.63 -63.15 14.03
C SER A 2 -1.79 -62.43 12.97
N ALA A 3 -2.42 -62.03 11.87
CA ALA A 3 -1.75 -61.24 10.84
C ALA A 3 -1.46 -59.84 11.39
N ASN A 4 -0.18 -59.51 11.55
CA ASN A 4 0.26 -58.16 11.87
C ASN A 4 0.14 -57.32 10.59
N THR A 5 -0.98 -56.63 10.42
CA THR A 5 -1.16 -55.65 9.35
C THR A 5 -0.27 -54.45 9.65
N THR A 6 0.95 -54.46 9.13
CA THR A 6 1.82 -53.27 9.16
C THR A 6 1.13 -52.19 8.34
N LEU A 7 0.44 -51.27 9.02
CA LEU A 7 -0.13 -50.09 8.39
C LEU A 7 1.03 -49.29 7.80
N ASN A 8 1.26 -49.46 6.50
CA ASN A 8 2.25 -48.73 5.74
C ASN A 8 1.78 -47.28 5.62
N SER A 9 2.03 -46.50 6.66
CA SER A 9 1.69 -45.08 6.73
C SER A 9 2.53 -44.35 5.68
N GLN A 10 1.84 -43.75 4.72
CA GLN A 10 2.49 -43.01 3.67
C GLN A 10 3.01 -41.67 4.23
N PRO A 11 4.07 -41.11 3.64
CA PRO A 11 4.55 -39.78 4.02
C PRO A 11 3.41 -38.75 3.94
N TRP A 12 3.32 -37.88 4.96
CA TRP A 12 2.18 -36.99 5.16
C TRP A 12 1.87 -36.06 3.96
N TRP A 13 2.89 -35.64 3.22
CA TRP A 13 2.77 -34.77 2.05
C TRP A 13 2.04 -35.42 0.85
N ARG A 14 1.86 -36.75 0.86
CA ARG A 14 1.06 -37.47 -0.16
C ARG A 14 -0.45 -37.32 0.05
N TYR A 15 -0.91 -36.95 1.25
CA TYR A 15 -2.34 -36.78 1.52
C TYR A 15 -2.81 -35.42 1.00
N GLY A 16 -3.79 -35.41 0.08
CA GLY A 16 -4.32 -34.19 -0.52
C GLY A 16 -4.84 -33.15 0.49
N HIS A 17 -5.42 -33.60 1.61
CA HIS A 17 -5.93 -32.73 2.67
C HIS A 17 -4.84 -31.86 3.32
N VAL A 18 -3.58 -32.32 3.34
CA VAL A 18 -2.46 -31.51 3.84
C VAL A 18 -2.30 -30.24 3.00
N TRP A 19 -2.47 -30.34 1.69
CA TRP A 19 -2.38 -29.19 0.79
C TRP A 19 -3.50 -28.18 1.00
N LEU A 20 -4.69 -28.60 1.46
CA LEU A 20 -5.78 -27.68 1.83
C LEU A 20 -5.43 -26.81 3.03
N VAL A 21 -4.64 -27.35 3.98
CA VAL A 21 -4.19 -26.59 5.16
C VAL A 21 -3.00 -25.69 4.80
N VAL A 22 -2.07 -26.21 3.99
CA VAL A 22 -0.86 -25.46 3.58
C VAL A 22 -1.19 -24.35 2.57
N SER A 23 -2.21 -24.52 1.74
CA SER A 23 -2.57 -23.53 0.71
C SER A 23 -3.01 -22.19 1.30
N GLY A 24 -3.71 -22.19 2.44
CA GLY A 24 -4.15 -20.97 3.12
C GLY A 24 -2.99 -20.01 3.44
N PRO A 25 -2.01 -20.43 4.26
CA PRO A 25 -0.80 -19.65 4.53
C PRO A 25 0.01 -19.33 3.26
N LEU A 26 0.14 -20.29 2.34
CA LEU A 26 0.87 -20.07 1.09
C LEU A 26 0.27 -18.93 0.26
N MET A 27 -1.06 -18.85 0.19
CA MET A 27 -1.77 -17.79 -0.53
C MET A 27 -1.44 -16.40 0.03
N VAL A 28 -1.36 -16.27 1.36
CA VAL A 28 -1.01 -15.00 2.03
C VAL A 28 0.43 -14.59 1.71
N VAL A 29 1.36 -15.53 1.70
CA VAL A 29 2.76 -15.27 1.31
C VAL A 29 2.83 -14.78 -0.13
N VAL A 30 2.15 -15.46 -1.06
CA VAL A 30 2.08 -15.04 -2.47
C VAL A 30 1.46 -13.65 -2.60
N ALA A 31 0.34 -13.37 -1.92
CA ALA A 31 -0.30 -12.07 -1.94
C ALA A 31 0.62 -10.95 -1.39
N SER A 32 1.40 -11.26 -0.36
CA SER A 32 2.37 -10.33 0.22
C SER A 32 3.50 -10.01 -0.77
N VAL A 33 4.03 -11.03 -1.46
CA VAL A 33 5.05 -10.85 -2.49
C VAL A 33 4.49 -10.05 -3.66
N VAL A 34 3.29 -10.37 -4.14
CA VAL A 34 2.63 -9.64 -5.23
C VAL A 34 2.40 -8.17 -4.84
N SER A 35 1.97 -7.91 -3.61
CA SER A 35 1.82 -6.55 -3.09
C SER A 35 3.16 -5.81 -3.03
N ALA A 36 4.22 -6.49 -2.59
CA ALA A 36 5.57 -5.93 -2.58
C ALA A 36 6.08 -5.65 -4.00
N MET A 37 5.81 -6.55 -4.96
CA MET A 37 6.13 -6.32 -6.38
C MET A 37 5.40 -5.09 -6.91
N PHE A 38 4.10 -4.93 -6.63
CA PHE A 38 3.36 -3.73 -7.01
C PHE A 38 3.85 -2.47 -6.31
N ALA A 39 4.33 -2.57 -5.07
CA ALA A 39 4.91 -1.43 -4.37
C ALA A 39 6.26 -1.00 -4.98
N PHE A 40 7.12 -1.96 -5.35
CA PHE A 40 8.40 -1.66 -6.01
C PHE A 40 8.24 -1.25 -7.47
N GLN A 41 7.27 -1.80 -8.17
CA GLN A 41 6.87 -1.35 -9.51
C GLN A 41 6.02 -0.08 -9.44
N GLY A 42 5.62 0.33 -8.23
CA GLY A 42 4.64 1.35 -7.93
C GLY A 42 5.07 2.69 -8.46
N ASN A 43 4.36 3.11 -9.50
CA ASN A 43 4.03 4.48 -9.88
C ASN A 43 4.94 5.54 -9.23
N ASP A 44 5.98 5.90 -9.97
CA ASP A 44 6.84 7.06 -9.73
C ASP A 44 6.00 8.33 -9.95
N ILE A 45 4.93 8.52 -9.15
CA ILE A 45 4.21 9.77 -9.10
C ILE A 45 5.19 10.73 -8.48
N ASP A 46 5.76 11.55 -9.35
CA ASP A 46 6.74 12.56 -9.01
C ASP A 46 6.01 13.68 -8.25
N PHE A 47 5.61 13.39 -7.00
CA PHE A 47 4.90 14.31 -6.11
C PHE A 47 5.67 15.63 -5.97
N LYS A 48 7.00 15.60 -6.20
CA LYS A 48 7.86 16.78 -6.25
C LYS A 48 7.58 17.66 -7.47
N LYS A 49 7.45 17.08 -8.68
CA LYS A 49 7.09 17.85 -9.88
C LYS A 49 5.72 18.48 -9.73
N ASP A 50 4.74 17.75 -9.23
CA ASP A 50 3.39 18.27 -9.06
C ASP A 50 3.37 19.39 -8.00
N ALA A 51 4.07 19.21 -6.88
CA ALA A 51 4.21 20.24 -5.85
C ALA A 51 4.92 21.50 -6.36
N GLU A 52 5.98 21.34 -7.15
CA GLU A 52 6.72 22.46 -7.74
C GLU A 52 5.88 23.18 -8.81
N GLN A 53 5.15 22.43 -9.65
CA GLN A 53 4.22 23.00 -10.62
C GLN A 53 3.10 23.77 -9.94
N VAL A 54 2.47 23.22 -8.89
CA VAL A 54 1.44 23.91 -8.11
C VAL A 54 2.00 25.18 -7.46
N LYS A 55 3.19 25.11 -6.87
CA LYS A 55 3.85 26.28 -6.28
C LYS A 55 4.14 27.37 -7.32
N SER A 56 4.63 26.99 -8.50
CA SER A 56 4.90 27.93 -9.59
C SER A 56 3.63 28.61 -10.13
N GLN A 57 2.49 27.91 -10.08
CA GLN A 57 1.18 28.46 -10.46
C GLN A 57 0.68 29.46 -9.42
N ILE A 58 0.83 29.15 -8.13
CA ILE A 58 0.50 30.07 -7.03
C ILE A 58 1.37 31.33 -7.10
N ASP A 59 2.67 31.21 -7.42
CA ASP A 59 3.58 32.35 -7.50
C ASP A 59 3.26 33.31 -8.66
N ARG A 60 2.69 32.80 -9.76
CA ARG A 60 2.28 33.61 -10.91
C ARG A 60 0.85 34.16 -10.80
N ALA A 61 0.04 33.65 -9.88
CA ALA A 61 -1.33 34.12 -9.71
C ALA A 61 -1.38 35.56 -9.16
N PRO A 62 -2.37 36.38 -9.53
CA PRO A 62 -2.54 37.71 -8.95
C PRO A 62 -2.90 37.64 -7.46
N ALA A 63 -2.56 38.66 -6.68
CA ALA A 63 -2.60 38.63 -5.21
C ALA A 63 -3.97 38.20 -4.60
N HIS A 64 -5.08 38.59 -5.25
CA HIS A 64 -6.43 38.21 -4.84
C HIS A 64 -6.75 36.72 -5.05
N GLN A 65 -6.08 36.05 -6.00
CA GLN A 65 -6.22 34.61 -6.25
C GLN A 65 -5.21 33.78 -5.44
N LYS A 66 -4.03 34.33 -5.13
CA LYS A 66 -3.03 33.65 -4.29
C LYS A 66 -3.59 33.22 -2.93
N GLN A 67 -4.38 34.09 -2.31
CA GLN A 67 -5.03 33.80 -1.02
C GLN A 67 -6.03 32.63 -1.14
N ALA A 68 -6.76 32.54 -2.24
CA ALA A 68 -7.72 31.45 -2.50
C ALA A 68 -7.05 30.11 -2.89
N MET A 69 -5.84 30.15 -3.45
CA MET A 69 -5.05 28.97 -3.85
C MET A 69 -4.07 28.49 -2.77
N THR A 70 -4.04 29.14 -1.61
CA THR A 70 -3.18 28.73 -0.50
C THR A 70 -3.66 27.37 0.05
N PRO A 71 -2.76 26.42 0.38
CA PRO A 71 -3.17 25.11 0.90
C PRO A 71 -4.16 25.25 2.05
N ALA A 72 -5.21 24.43 2.07
CA ALA A 72 -6.32 24.57 3.03
C ALA A 72 -5.86 24.62 4.51
N ILE A 73 -4.80 23.88 4.85
CA ILE A 73 -4.17 23.91 6.19
C ILE A 73 -3.57 25.29 6.49
N GLN A 74 -2.87 25.89 5.53
CA GLN A 74 -2.23 27.20 5.69
C GLN A 74 -3.28 28.33 5.67
N GLY A 75 -4.28 28.26 4.78
CA GLY A 75 -5.37 29.26 4.73
C GLY A 75 -6.15 29.38 6.05
N ARG A 76 -6.42 28.25 6.72
CA ARG A 76 -7.08 28.25 8.05
C ARG A 76 -6.23 28.91 9.13
N ASN A 77 -4.91 28.71 9.11
CA ASN A 77 -4.00 29.26 10.10
C ASN A 77 -3.76 30.77 9.90
N HIS A 78 -3.72 31.25 8.65
CA HIS A 78 -3.61 32.69 8.34
C HIS A 78 -4.92 33.45 8.61
N ALA A 79 -6.09 32.81 8.49
CA ALA A 79 -7.36 33.40 8.92
C ALA A 79 -7.48 33.56 10.45
N ALA A 80 -6.75 32.73 11.21
CA ALA A 80 -6.70 32.77 12.67
C ALA A 80 -5.60 33.71 13.22
N SER A 81 -4.64 34.15 12.38
CA SER A 81 -3.69 35.18 12.77
C SER A 81 -4.34 36.56 12.65
N VAL A 82 -4.98 36.99 13.74
CA VAL A 82 -5.38 38.37 13.92
C VAL A 82 -4.10 39.20 14.04
N THR A 83 -3.69 39.85 12.97
CA THR A 83 -2.62 40.86 13.05
C THR A 83 -3.31 42.16 13.49
N PRO A 84 -2.91 42.78 14.62
CA PRO A 84 -3.40 44.10 15.02
C PRO A 84 -2.97 45.20 14.05
#